data_AF-A0AAD5VIM7-F1
#
_entry.id   AF-A0AAD5VIM7-F1
#
_cell.length_a   1.000
_cell.length_b   1.000
_cell.length_c   1.000
_cell.angle_alpha   90.00
_cell.angle_beta   90.00
_cell.angle_gamma   90.00
#
_symmetry.space_group_name_H-M   'P 1'
#
loop_
_entity.id
_entity.type
_entity.pdbx_description
1 polymer ?
#
loop_
_entity_poly.entity_id
_entity_poly.type
_entity_poly.pdbx_seq_one_letter_code
_entity_poly.pdbx_strand_id
1 'polypeptide(L)'
;MSSGIVRPVYHWRAHAWIHEGEWFYSPNCTRPAPIPPVQTPRPFTPLFLKASDFQDPQWWSESTEWMACVPKQPVPYSGVFFEILNVIPNYLMLRKDKQFILHPSIVEKWRNIEEVLVDAIASLLKLLPNRMWITEPFTPSQWKYDQPHIEYSLALEHIRQS
;
A
#
# COMPACT_ATOMS: atom_id res chain seq x y z
N MET A 1 -35.67 21.90 -8.43
CA MET A 1 -34.46 21.06 -8.40
C MET A 1 -33.27 21.99 -8.28
N SER A 2 -32.76 22.19 -7.07
CA SER A 2 -31.68 23.15 -6.79
C SER A 2 -30.34 22.45 -7.02
N SER A 3 -29.60 22.89 -8.03
CA SER A 3 -28.22 22.46 -8.28
C SER A 3 -27.32 22.97 -7.15
N GLY A 4 -26.99 22.10 -6.20
CA GLY A 4 -26.07 22.41 -5.11
C GLY A 4 -24.69 22.80 -5.65
N ILE A 5 -24.16 23.93 -5.17
CA ILE A 5 -22.86 24.46 -5.59
C ILE A 5 -21.76 23.56 -5.02
N VAL A 6 -21.10 22.81 -5.89
CA VAL A 6 -19.91 22.01 -5.59
C VAL A 6 -18.71 22.97 -5.50
N ARG A 7 -18.34 23.42 -4.30
CA ARG A 7 -17.13 24.24 -4.10
C ARG A 7 -15.94 23.33 -3.74
N PRO A 8 -14.88 23.27 -4.56
CA PRO A 8 -13.69 22.50 -4.23
C PRO A 8 -12.87 23.20 -3.14
N VAL A 9 -12.49 22.46 -2.10
CA VAL A 9 -11.44 22.88 -1.14
C VAL A 9 -10.20 22.03 -1.42
N TYR A 10 -9.10 22.69 -1.77
CA TYR A 10 -7.84 22.04 -2.14
C TYR A 10 -6.95 21.87 -0.92
N HIS A 11 -6.58 20.63 -0.61
CA HIS A 11 -5.52 20.35 0.36
C HIS A 11 -4.62 19.26 -0.25
N TRP A 12 -3.35 19.60 -0.50
CA TRP A 12 -2.29 18.73 -1.05
C TRP A 12 -2.79 17.44 -1.76
N ARG A 13 -3.06 17.56 -3.06
CA ARG A 13 -3.48 16.43 -3.93
C ARG A 13 -4.81 15.76 -3.56
N ALA A 14 -5.53 16.11 -2.51
CA ALA A 14 -6.86 15.59 -2.19
C ALA A 14 -7.93 16.68 -2.30
N HIS A 15 -9.17 16.27 -2.58
CA HIS A 15 -10.30 17.18 -2.77
C HIS A 15 -11.42 16.90 -1.77
N ALA A 16 -12.02 17.97 -1.27
CA ALA A 16 -13.28 17.93 -0.53
C ALA A 16 -14.38 18.65 -1.32
N TRP A 17 -15.61 18.17 -1.17
CA TRP A 17 -16.81 18.74 -1.76
C TRP A 17 -17.90 18.87 -0.69
N ILE A 18 -18.78 19.86 -0.87
CA ILE A 18 -19.95 20.05 -0.01
C ILE A 18 -21.19 19.67 -0.82
N HIS A 19 -22.00 18.76 -0.29
CA HIS A 19 -23.28 18.35 -0.88
C HIS A 19 -24.32 18.27 0.24
N GLU A 20 -25.44 18.97 0.08
CA GLU A 20 -26.51 19.06 1.10
C GLU A 20 -26.04 19.48 2.50
N GLY A 21 -24.94 20.25 2.58
CA GLY A 21 -24.35 20.70 3.85
C GLY A 21 -23.37 19.71 4.47
N GLU A 22 -23.23 18.52 3.90
CA GLU A 22 -22.28 17.50 4.33
C GLU A 22 -20.97 17.59 3.54
N TRP A 23 -19.87 17.28 4.22
CA TRP A 23 -18.53 17.25 3.64
C TRP A 23 -18.20 15.85 3.14
N PHE A 24 -17.83 15.77 1.87
CA PHE A 24 -17.35 14.56 1.25
C PHE A 24 -15.89 14.75 0.86
N TYR A 25 -15.00 13.91 1.38
CA TYR A 25 -13.57 13.95 1.10
C TYR A 25 -13.16 12.73 0.29
N SER A 26 -12.43 12.93 -0.81
CA SER A 26 -11.80 11.83 -1.53
C SER A 26 -10.28 12.00 -1.49
N PRO A 27 -9.59 11.26 -0.60
CA PRO A 27 -8.16 11.41 -0.39
C PRO A 27 -7.35 11.14 -1.67
N ASN A 28 -7.80 10.21 -2.51
CA ASN A 28 -7.10 9.78 -3.72
C ASN A 28 -7.72 10.30 -5.04
N CYS A 29 -8.64 11.27 -5.02
CA CYS A 29 -9.21 11.87 -6.24
C CYS A 29 -8.86 13.36 -6.46
N THR A 30 -8.44 13.73 -7.68
CA THR A 30 -8.24 15.14 -8.10
C THR A 30 -9.34 15.63 -9.04
N ARG A 31 -10.29 14.76 -9.41
CA ARG A 31 -11.44 15.09 -10.26
C ARG A 31 -12.73 15.03 -9.43
N PRO A 32 -13.79 15.76 -9.81
CA PRO A 32 -15.11 15.51 -9.25
C PRO A 32 -15.49 14.04 -9.44
N ALA A 33 -15.86 13.36 -8.36
CA ALA A 33 -16.37 11.98 -8.38
C ALA A 33 -17.86 12.00 -7.95
N PRO A 34 -18.70 11.11 -8.50
CA PRO A 34 -20.07 10.97 -8.01
C PRO A 34 -20.07 10.52 -6.54
N ILE A 35 -20.91 11.17 -5.73
CA ILE A 35 -21.10 10.82 -4.31
C ILE A 35 -21.88 9.51 -4.26
N PRO A 36 -21.36 8.44 -3.62
CA PRO A 36 -22.04 7.17 -3.51
C PRO A 36 -23.24 7.31 -2.59
N PRO A 37 -24.36 6.63 -2.89
CA PRO A 37 -25.56 6.69 -2.08
C PRO A 37 -25.38 6.09 -0.67
N VAL A 38 -24.39 5.19 -0.50
CA VAL A 38 -23.98 4.61 0.78
C VAL A 38 -22.48 4.30 0.67
N GLN A 39 -21.69 4.74 1.66
CA GLN A 39 -20.29 4.32 1.77
C GLN A 39 -20.26 2.85 2.24
N THR A 40 -20.22 1.90 1.30
CA THR A 40 -19.77 0.55 1.63
C THR A 40 -18.24 0.55 1.54
N PRO A 41 -17.52 0.34 2.66
CA PRO A 41 -16.08 0.14 2.60
C PRO A 41 -15.81 -0.99 1.62
N ARG A 42 -14.98 -0.75 0.59
CA ARG A 42 -14.45 -1.88 -0.17
C ARG A 42 -13.56 -2.67 0.80
N PRO A 43 -13.81 -3.97 1.02
CA PRO A 43 -12.87 -4.78 1.77
C PRO A 43 -11.57 -4.82 0.98
N PHE A 44 -10.48 -4.31 1.58
CA PHE A 44 -9.15 -4.50 1.02
C PHE A 44 -8.71 -5.93 1.30
N THR A 45 -9.21 -6.89 0.52
CA THR A 45 -8.83 -8.29 0.66
C THR A 45 -7.48 -8.50 -0.02
N PRO A 46 -6.44 -8.94 0.72
CA PRO A 46 -5.16 -9.30 0.11
C PRO A 46 -5.35 -10.32 -1.02
N LEU A 47 -4.49 -10.29 -2.05
CA LEU A 47 -4.51 -11.15 -3.26
C LEU A 47 -5.56 -10.80 -4.34
N PHE A 48 -6.57 -9.98 -4.03
CA PHE A 48 -7.62 -9.61 -5.00
C PHE A 48 -7.53 -8.16 -5.50
N LEU A 49 -6.57 -7.39 -4.97
CA LEU A 49 -6.36 -6.00 -5.32
C LEU A 49 -5.19 -5.83 -6.30
N LYS A 50 -5.38 -4.98 -7.29
CA LYS A 50 -4.37 -4.50 -8.23
C LYS A 50 -3.94 -3.09 -7.84
N ALA A 51 -2.76 -2.68 -8.27
CA ALA A 51 -2.27 -1.30 -8.11
C ALA A 51 -3.28 -0.25 -8.62
N SER A 52 -4.03 -0.57 -9.69
CA SER A 52 -5.11 0.28 -10.24
C SER A 52 -6.26 0.52 -9.26
N ASP A 53 -6.53 -0.44 -8.37
CA ASP A 53 -7.68 -0.36 -7.47
C ASP A 53 -7.48 0.68 -6.37
N PHE A 54 -6.22 1.04 -6.09
CA PHE A 54 -5.86 2.13 -5.19
C PHE A 54 -5.88 3.50 -5.89
N GLN A 55 -5.93 3.52 -7.23
CA GLN A 55 -6.06 4.72 -8.05
C GLN A 55 -7.53 5.11 -8.27
N ASP A 56 -8.46 4.18 -8.04
CA ASP A 56 -9.89 4.45 -8.09
C ASP A 56 -10.30 5.37 -6.93
N PRO A 57 -11.00 6.49 -7.20
CA PRO A 57 -11.51 7.39 -6.17
C PRO A 57 -12.26 6.63 -5.07
N GLN A 58 -11.74 6.70 -3.84
CA GLN A 58 -12.43 6.24 -2.63
C GLN A 58 -12.89 7.45 -1.84
N TRP A 59 -14.07 7.32 -1.24
CA TRP A 59 -14.56 8.29 -0.28
C TRP A 59 -13.99 7.97 1.09
N TRP A 60 -13.63 9.01 1.83
CA TRP A 60 -12.98 8.86 3.12
C TRP A 60 -13.86 8.07 4.09
N SER A 61 -13.25 7.03 4.65
CA SER A 61 -13.70 6.28 5.82
C SER A 61 -12.51 6.09 6.77
N GLU A 62 -12.77 5.73 8.02
CA GLU A 62 -11.73 5.36 8.99
C GLU A 62 -10.80 4.25 8.44
N SER A 63 -11.33 3.34 7.62
CA SER A 63 -10.56 2.24 7.02
C SER A 63 -9.77 2.61 5.76
N THR A 64 -9.98 3.79 5.18
CA THR A 64 -9.38 4.22 3.89
C THR A 64 -8.57 5.51 4.00
N GLU A 65 -8.42 6.09 5.20
CA GLU A 65 -7.72 7.36 5.42
C GLU A 65 -6.28 7.37 4.89
N TRP A 66 -5.59 6.23 5.00
CA TRP A 66 -4.23 6.02 4.55
C TRP A 66 -4.07 6.18 3.02
N MET A 67 -5.16 6.09 2.25
CA MET A 67 -5.14 6.28 0.79
C MET A 67 -4.75 7.70 0.38
N ALA A 68 -4.81 8.68 1.28
CA ALA A 68 -4.32 10.05 1.03
C ALA A 68 -2.81 10.06 0.72
N CYS A 69 -2.09 9.06 1.25
CA CYS A 69 -0.67 8.89 1.06
C CYS A 69 -0.33 8.06 -0.19
N VAL A 70 -1.33 7.46 -0.86
CA VAL A 70 -1.11 6.66 -2.07
C VAL A 70 -0.90 7.60 -3.27
N PRO A 71 0.22 7.48 -4.00
CA PRO A 71 0.46 8.30 -5.18
C PRO A 71 -0.56 8.01 -6.29
N LYS A 72 -1.09 9.07 -6.91
CA LYS A 72 -2.12 9.01 -7.98
C LYS A 72 -1.61 8.66 -9.38
N GLN A 73 -0.30 8.62 -9.51
CA GLN A 73 0.40 8.18 -10.69
C GLN A 73 1.41 7.17 -10.19
N PRO A 74 1.68 6.08 -10.95
CA PRO A 74 2.84 5.24 -10.66
C PRO A 74 4.03 6.18 -10.58
N VAL A 75 4.61 6.32 -9.38
CA VAL A 75 5.75 7.22 -9.22
C VAL A 75 6.88 6.51 -9.94
N PRO A 76 7.43 7.07 -11.03
CA PRO A 76 8.56 6.45 -11.72
C PRO A 76 9.80 6.35 -10.81
N TYR A 77 9.77 7.09 -9.70
CA TYR A 77 10.72 7.02 -8.61
C TYR A 77 9.97 6.54 -7.37
N SER A 78 10.03 5.24 -7.10
CA SER A 78 10.15 4.83 -5.71
C SER A 78 11.14 5.79 -5.06
N GLY A 79 10.73 6.53 -4.03
CA GLY A 79 11.71 7.31 -3.27
C GLY A 79 12.89 6.38 -2.92
N VAL A 80 14.12 6.89 -2.90
CA VAL A 80 15.37 6.11 -2.77
C VAL A 80 15.26 4.93 -1.78
N PHE A 81 14.50 5.14 -0.71
CA PHE A 81 14.20 4.15 0.31
C PHE A 81 13.50 2.86 -0.21
N PHE A 82 12.53 2.97 -1.11
CA PHE A 82 11.74 1.84 -1.63
C PHE A 82 12.20 1.37 -3.03
N GLU A 83 13.31 1.93 -3.55
CA GLU A 83 13.77 1.63 -4.91
C GLU A 83 14.03 0.14 -5.13
N ILE A 84 14.62 -0.52 -4.15
CA ILE A 84 14.93 -1.94 -4.20
C ILE A 84 13.68 -2.85 -4.16
N LEU A 85 12.53 -2.34 -3.68
CA LEU A 85 11.26 -3.08 -3.70
C LEU A 85 10.56 -2.98 -5.07
N ASN A 86 10.89 -1.97 -5.88
CA ASN A 86 10.33 -1.82 -7.23
C ASN A 86 10.94 -2.80 -8.25
N VAL A 87 12.03 -3.47 -7.88
CA VAL A 87 12.67 -4.47 -8.74
C VAL A 87 12.40 -5.84 -8.14
N ILE A 88 11.40 -6.54 -8.69
CA ILE A 88 11.21 -7.97 -8.40
C ILE A 88 12.39 -8.73 -9.03
N PRO A 89 13.26 -9.38 -8.24
CA PRO A 89 14.41 -10.11 -8.76
C PRO A 89 13.94 -11.25 -9.65
N ASN A 90 14.38 -11.27 -10.91
CA ASN A 90 14.01 -12.31 -11.87
C ASN A 90 14.97 -13.51 -11.87
N TYR A 91 15.98 -13.48 -11.01
CA TYR A 91 17.00 -14.52 -10.93
C TYR A 91 17.27 -14.91 -9.47
N LEU A 92 17.45 -16.21 -9.26
CA LEU A 92 17.81 -16.82 -7.99
C LEU A 92 19.23 -17.36 -8.08
N MET A 93 19.95 -17.30 -6.96
CA MET A 93 21.26 -17.93 -6.81
C MET A 93 21.06 -19.42 -6.46
N LEU A 94 21.74 -20.30 -7.19
CA LEU A 94 21.84 -21.72 -6.84
C LEU A 94 22.98 -21.92 -5.83
N ARG A 95 22.66 -22.43 -4.65
CA ARG A 95 23.61 -22.78 -3.59
C ARG A 95 24.25 -24.14 -3.86
N LYS A 96 25.35 -24.43 -3.16
CA LYS A 96 26.10 -25.70 -3.27
C LYS A 96 25.27 -26.93 -2.86
N ASP A 97 24.27 -26.74 -2.02
CA ASP A 97 23.31 -27.74 -1.56
C ASP A 97 22.13 -27.94 -2.54
N LYS A 98 22.22 -27.40 -3.76
CA LYS A 98 21.20 -27.44 -4.80
C LYS A 98 19.90 -26.72 -4.44
N GLN A 99 19.93 -25.79 -3.49
CA GLN A 99 18.80 -24.93 -3.17
C GLN A 99 18.90 -23.57 -3.88
N PHE A 100 17.76 -23.01 -4.26
CA PHE A 100 17.62 -21.69 -4.83
C PHE A 100 17.31 -20.66 -3.74
N ILE A 101 18.01 -19.54 -3.75
CA ILE A 101 17.80 -18.45 -2.80
C ILE A 101 17.99 -17.10 -3.49
N LEU A 102 17.34 -16.07 -2.97
CA LEU A 102 17.65 -14.70 -3.38
C LEU A 102 19.08 -14.32 -3.00
N HIS A 103 19.72 -13.46 -3.78
CA HIS A 103 21.08 -13.01 -3.47
C HIS A 103 21.11 -12.34 -2.08
N PRO A 104 22.07 -12.70 -1.18
CA PRO A 104 22.08 -12.21 0.19
C PRO A 104 22.04 -10.68 0.33
N SER A 105 22.68 -9.96 -0.59
CA SER A 105 22.67 -8.48 -0.59
C SER A 105 21.30 -7.88 -0.90
N ILE A 106 20.42 -8.60 -1.60
CA ILE A 106 19.05 -8.16 -1.85
C ILE A 106 18.19 -8.50 -0.63
N VAL A 107 18.34 -9.71 -0.09
CA VAL A 107 17.68 -10.14 1.15
C VAL A 107 17.93 -9.15 2.29
N GLU A 108 19.19 -8.75 2.49
CA GLU A 108 19.56 -7.78 3.52
C GLU A 108 18.89 -6.42 3.31
N LYS A 109 18.87 -5.90 2.08
CA LYS A 109 18.21 -4.63 1.76
C LYS A 109 16.71 -4.68 2.01
N TRP A 110 16.05 -5.76 1.59
CA TRP A 110 14.62 -5.96 1.81
C TRP A 110 14.29 -6.07 3.30
N ARG A 111 15.10 -6.83 4.06
CA ARG A 111 14.95 -6.96 5.51
C ARG A 111 15.11 -5.63 6.23
N ASN A 112 16.10 -4.81 5.86
CA ASN A 112 16.30 -3.50 6.47
C ASN A 112 15.09 -2.56 6.25
N ILE A 113 14.45 -2.63 5.08
CA ILE A 113 13.24 -1.83 4.81
C ILE A 113 12.07 -2.34 5.65
N GLU A 114 11.90 -3.66 5.72
CA GLU A 114 10.89 -4.31 6.56
C GLU A 114 11.04 -3.92 8.04
N GLU A 115 12.26 -3.98 8.59
CA GLU A 115 12.55 -3.56 9.97
C GLU A 115 12.17 -2.10 10.22
N VAL A 116 12.56 -1.19 9.32
CA VAL A 116 12.22 0.23 9.45
C VAL A 116 10.70 0.47 9.39
N LEU A 117 9.97 -0.27 8.55
CA LEU A 117 8.52 -0.16 8.45
C LEU A 117 7.84 -0.66 9.74
N VAL A 118 8.28 -1.80 10.27
CA VAL A 118 7.77 -2.36 11.53
C VAL A 118 8.02 -1.40 12.68
N ASP A 119 9.23 -0.84 12.79
CA ASP A 119 9.58 0.13 13.84
C ASP A 119 8.78 1.43 13.74
N ALA A 120 8.57 1.94 12.52
CA ALA A 120 7.76 3.13 12.29
C ALA A 120 6.30 2.91 12.74
N ILE A 121 5.73 1.75 12.42
CA ILE A 121 4.34 1.42 12.78
C ILE A 121 4.21 1.16 14.28
N ALA A 122 5.15 0.44 14.88
CA ALA A 122 5.20 0.27 16.33
C ALA A 122 5.31 1.62 17.06
N SER A 123 6.08 2.57 16.52
CA SER A 123 6.20 3.93 17.05
C SER A 123 4.89 4.72 16.90
N LEU A 124 4.22 4.60 15.76
CA LEU A 124 2.93 5.24 15.51
C LEU A 124 1.84 4.71 16.47
N LEU A 125 1.78 3.40 16.67
CA LEU A 125 0.86 2.75 17.60
C LEU A 125 1.04 3.24 19.04
N LYS A 126 2.29 3.41 19.50
CA LYS A 126 2.59 3.98 20.83
C LYS A 126 2.07 5.41 21.00
N LEU A 127 2.04 6.20 19.93
CA LEU A 127 1.58 7.59 19.94
C LEU A 127 0.05 7.72 19.83
N LEU A 128 -0.66 6.67 19.43
CA LEU A 128 -2.10 6.67 19.17
C LEU A 128 -2.88 5.69 20.08
N PRO A 129 -2.72 5.72 21.41
CA PRO A 129 -3.18 4.65 22.30
C PRO A 129 -4.70 4.39 22.31
N ASN A 130 -5.53 5.29 21.76
CA ASN A 130 -7.00 5.23 21.92
C ASN A 130 -7.84 5.57 20.67
N ARG A 131 -7.27 5.67 19.44
CA ARG A 131 -8.02 6.31 18.33
C ARG A 131 -7.97 5.69 16.94
N MET A 132 -7.23 4.61 16.69
CA MET A 132 -7.29 3.95 15.39
C MET A 132 -7.18 2.44 15.51
N TRP A 133 -8.08 1.74 14.83
CA TRP A 133 -7.95 0.33 14.53
C TRP A 133 -6.93 0.17 13.39
N ILE A 134 -5.64 0.31 13.71
CA ILE A 134 -4.59 0.07 12.73
C ILE A 134 -4.39 -1.45 12.64
N THR A 135 -4.66 -2.01 11.47
CA THR A 135 -4.24 -3.39 11.18
C THR A 135 -2.73 -3.38 10.99
N GLU A 136 -2.02 -4.22 11.75
CA GLU A 136 -0.58 -4.40 11.54
C GLU A 136 -0.31 -4.83 10.10
N PRO A 137 0.70 -4.26 9.43
CA PRO A 137 1.03 -4.67 8.08
C PRO A 137 1.50 -6.14 8.12
N PHE A 138 1.21 -6.85 7.05
CA PHE A 138 1.84 -8.13 6.81
C PHE A 138 3.36 -7.90 6.61
N THR A 139 4.17 -8.60 7.40
CA THR A 139 5.64 -8.50 7.34
C THR A 139 6.13 -9.35 6.15
N PRO A 140 6.79 -8.78 5.13
CA PRO A 140 7.12 -9.53 3.92
C PRO A 140 7.93 -10.82 4.15
N SER A 141 8.69 -10.89 5.23
CA SER A 141 9.43 -12.10 5.66
C SER A 141 8.54 -13.33 5.83
N GLN A 142 7.24 -13.16 6.09
CA GLN A 142 6.28 -14.27 6.16
C GLN A 142 6.12 -15.01 4.83
N TRP A 143 6.46 -14.37 3.70
CA TRP A 143 6.52 -15.02 2.39
C TRP A 143 7.84 -15.78 2.15
N LYS A 144 8.75 -15.83 3.12
CA LYS A 144 9.96 -16.67 3.09
C LYS A 144 10.90 -16.36 1.91
N TYR A 145 10.95 -15.10 1.48
CA TYR A 145 11.88 -14.65 0.43
C TYR A 145 13.35 -14.80 0.83
N ASP A 146 13.63 -14.86 2.13
CA ASP A 146 14.96 -15.02 2.72
C ASP A 146 15.34 -16.48 2.98
N GLN A 147 14.45 -17.42 2.67
CA GLN A 147 14.69 -18.85 2.86
C GLN A 147 15.18 -19.52 1.57
N PRO A 148 16.06 -20.53 1.67
CA PRO A 148 16.42 -21.35 0.54
C PRO A 148 15.32 -22.37 0.21
N HIS A 149 15.04 -22.58 -1.07
CA HIS A 149 14.02 -23.53 -1.55
C HIS A 149 14.63 -24.57 -2.49
N ILE A 150 14.06 -25.77 -2.53
CA ILE A 150 14.53 -26.84 -3.45
C ILE A 150 14.15 -26.52 -4.90
N GLU A 151 12.97 -25.95 -5.10
CA GLU A 151 12.42 -25.66 -6.43
C GLU A 151 12.56 -24.18 -6.79
N TYR A 152 13.04 -23.92 -8.00
CA TYR A 152 13.18 -22.56 -8.52
C TYR A 152 11.84 -21.82 -8.63
N SER A 153 10.80 -22.53 -9.11
CA SER A 153 9.44 -21.99 -9.25
C SER A 153 8.86 -21.55 -7.91
N LEU A 154 9.01 -22.37 -6.88
CA LEU A 154 8.53 -22.08 -5.53
C LEU A 154 9.25 -20.88 -4.90
N ALA A 155 10.59 -20.83 -5.02
CA ALA A 155 11.36 -19.66 -4.58
C ALA A 155 10.91 -18.38 -5.30
N LEU A 156 10.66 -18.46 -6.61
CA LEU A 156 10.24 -17.29 -7.38
C LEU A 156 8.80 -16.87 -7.07
N GLU A 157 7.91 -17.81 -6.76
CA GLU A 157 6.55 -17.52 -6.31
C GLU A 157 6.56 -16.78 -4.97
N HIS A 158 7.34 -17.26 -4.00
CA HIS A 158 7.52 -16.58 -2.71
C HIS A 158 8.07 -15.15 -2.86
N ILE A 159 9.01 -14.93 -3.78
CA ILE A 159 9.52 -13.59 -4.11
C ILE A 159 8.46 -12.70 -4.76
N ARG A 160 7.59 -13.27 -5.60
CA ARG A 160 6.53 -12.49 -6.28
C ARG A 160 5.35 -12.16 -5.39
N GLN A 161 5.15 -12.95 -4.34
CA GLN A 161 4.16 -12.69 -3.31
C GLN A 161 4.67 -11.70 -2.26
N SER A 162 5.98 -11.44 -2.21
CA SER A 162 6.61 -10.46 -1.30
C SER A 162 6.62 -9.02 -1.76
#